data_AF-A0A2S4LJN9-F1
#
_entry.id   AF-A0A2S4LJN9-F1
#
_cell.length_a   1.000
_cell.length_b   1.000
_cell.length_c   1.000
_cell.angle_alpha   90.00
_cell.angle_beta   90.00
_cell.angle_gamma   90.00
#
_symmetry.space_group_name_H-M   'P 1'
#
loop_
_entity.id
_entity.type
_entity.pdbx_description
1 polymer ?
#
loop_
_entity_poly.entity_id
_entity_poly.type
_entity_poly.pdbx_seq_one_letter_code
_entity_poly.pdbx_strand_id
1 'polypeptide(L)'
;MAEPQKGIPYPIMEALLAELDAVSTKIRAYAIHCAAVPLEAADNDAWPANAGHPDLITVAEGATILGCSTDTAYRYSDKHGLGKEYPVGWRMSHKRIAAFRRQKSAK
;
A
#
# COMPACT_ATOMS: atom_id res chain seq x y z
N MET A 1 -15.83 -38.37 -39.92
CA MET A 1 -16.03 -37.37 -38.84
C MET A 1 -15.03 -37.73 -37.76
N ALA A 2 -13.91 -37.01 -37.66
CA ALA A 2 -12.89 -37.31 -36.66
C ALA A 2 -13.44 -36.93 -35.27
N GLU A 3 -13.43 -37.88 -34.35
CA GLU A 3 -13.79 -37.65 -32.94
C GLU A 3 -12.88 -36.57 -32.33
N PRO A 4 -13.38 -35.71 -31.44
CA PRO A 4 -12.56 -34.73 -30.76
C PRO A 4 -11.54 -35.47 -29.90
N GLN A 5 -10.25 -35.25 -30.17
CA GLN A 5 -9.16 -35.84 -29.39
C GLN A 5 -9.40 -35.55 -27.90
N LYS A 6 -9.63 -36.62 -27.12
CA LYS A 6 -9.64 -36.55 -25.65
C LYS A 6 -8.37 -35.82 -25.22
N GLY A 7 -8.58 -34.72 -24.49
CA GLY A 7 -7.55 -33.79 -24.06
C GLY A 7 -6.31 -34.51 -23.59
N ILE A 8 -5.21 -34.28 -24.32
CA ILE A 8 -3.89 -34.67 -23.88
C ILE A 8 -3.67 -33.93 -22.56
N PRO A 9 -3.46 -34.62 -21.42
CA PRO A 9 -3.06 -33.95 -20.20
C PRO A 9 -1.76 -33.23 -20.52
N TYR A 10 -1.73 -31.91 -20.31
CA TYR A 10 -0.50 -31.14 -20.43
C TYR A 10 0.06 -30.98 -19.01
N PRO A 11 0.79 -31.98 -18.48
CA PRO A 11 1.25 -31.98 -17.09
C PRO A 11 2.12 -30.76 -16.76
N ILE A 12 2.80 -30.19 -17.77
CA ILE A 12 3.56 -28.95 -17.66
C ILE A 12 2.63 -27.75 -17.44
N MET A 13 1.50 -27.69 -18.15
CA MET A 13 0.51 -26.62 -18.00
C MET A 13 -0.19 -26.71 -16.63
N GLU A 14 -0.55 -27.92 -16.20
CA GLU A 14 -1.17 -28.14 -14.89
C GLU A 14 -0.20 -27.77 -13.74
N ALA A 15 1.08 -28.12 -13.85
CA ALA A 15 2.10 -27.71 -12.88
C ALA A 15 2.29 -26.19 -12.84
N LEU A 16 2.36 -25.52 -13.99
CA LEU A 16 2.48 -24.06 -14.08
C LEU A 16 1.27 -23.34 -13.47
N LEU A 17 0.06 -23.85 -13.70
CA LEU A 17 -1.16 -23.28 -13.11
C LEU A 17 -1.19 -23.47 -11.58
N ALA A 18 -0.74 -24.62 -11.08
CA ALA A 18 -0.63 -24.87 -9.64
C ALA A 18 0.40 -23.95 -8.97
N GLU A 19 1.55 -23.73 -9.61
CA GLU A 19 2.56 -22.77 -9.14
C GLU A 19 2.04 -21.33 -9.14
N LEU A 20 1.34 -20.93 -10.21
CA LEU A 20 0.72 -19.61 -10.31
C LEU A 20 -0.28 -19.38 -9.17
N ASP A 21 -1.10 -20.38 -8.85
CA ASP A 21 -2.11 -20.26 -7.80
C ASP A 21 -1.48 -20.22 -6.39
N ALA A 22 -0.38 -20.97 -6.19
CA ALA A 22 0.41 -20.90 -4.97
C ALA A 22 1.07 -19.51 -4.78
N VAL A 23 1.57 -18.91 -5.86
CA VAL A 23 2.11 -17.54 -5.85
C VAL A 23 0.99 -16.53 -5.60
N SER A 24 -0.17 -16.68 -6.25
CA SER A 24 -1.35 -15.83 -6.05
C SER A 24 -1.80 -15.83 -4.59
N THR A 25 -1.80 -17.00 -3.95
CA THR A 25 -2.17 -17.19 -2.56
C THR A 25 -1.19 -16.51 -1.62
N LYS A 26 0.12 -16.62 -1.89
CA LYS A 26 1.16 -15.90 -1.12
C LYS A 26 1.01 -14.39 -1.22
N ILE A 27 0.74 -13.87 -2.42
CA ILE A 27 0.51 -12.43 -2.65
C ILE A 27 -0.73 -11.96 -1.89
N ARG A 28 -1.84 -12.72 -1.94
CA ARG A 28 -3.07 -12.39 -1.19
C ARG A 28 -2.85 -12.42 0.32
N ALA A 29 -2.18 -13.44 0.84
CA ALA A 29 -1.86 -13.54 2.25
C ALA A 29 -1.00 -12.36 2.72
N TYR A 30 -0.01 -11.98 1.93
CA TYR A 30 0.82 -10.80 2.18
C TYR A 30 -0.02 -9.51 2.16
N ALA A 31 -0.90 -9.32 1.18
CA ALA A 31 -1.77 -8.16 1.09
C ALA A 31 -2.73 -8.04 2.29
N ILE A 32 -3.31 -9.16 2.74
CA ILE A 32 -4.14 -9.22 3.96
C ILE A 32 -3.33 -8.84 5.19
N HIS A 33 -2.11 -9.38 5.32
CA HIS A 33 -1.21 -9.04 6.42
C HIS A 33 -0.86 -7.54 6.45
N CYS A 34 -0.65 -6.92 5.28
CA CYS A 34 -0.43 -5.49 5.17
C CYS A 34 -1.67 -4.64 5.51
N ALA A 35 -2.88 -5.17 5.33
CA ALA A 35 -4.13 -4.45 5.57
C ALA A 35 -4.58 -4.46 7.05
N ALA A 36 -4.07 -5.40 7.85
CA ALA A 36 -4.60 -5.76 9.16
C ALA A 36 -4.04 -4.97 10.36
N VAL A 37 -3.39 -3.81 10.15
CA VAL A 37 -2.88 -3.01 11.26
C VAL A 37 -3.76 -1.77 11.48
N PRO A 38 -4.63 -1.77 12.51
CA PRO A 38 -5.12 -0.52 13.05
C PRO A 38 -3.94 0.17 13.73
N LEU A 39 -3.61 1.37 13.26
CA LEU A 39 -2.59 2.19 13.87
C LEU A 39 -3.23 3.02 14.97
N GLU A 40 -2.56 3.07 16.11
CA GLU A 40 -2.86 4.09 17.11
C GLU A 40 -2.66 5.46 16.47
N ALA A 41 -3.64 6.35 16.71
CA ALA A 41 -3.67 7.68 16.16
C ALA A 41 -2.32 8.37 16.40
N ALA A 42 -1.69 8.84 15.32
CA ALA A 42 -0.49 9.65 15.40
C ALA A 42 -0.73 10.78 16.40
N ASP A 43 0.24 10.95 17.30
CA ASP A 43 0.31 11.97 18.36
C ASP A 43 -0.47 13.23 17.98
N ASN A 44 -1.27 13.74 18.92
CA ASN A 44 -2.24 14.85 18.78
C ASN A 44 -1.57 16.21 18.49
N ASP A 45 -0.45 16.23 17.78
CA ASP A 45 0.10 17.44 17.18
C ASP A 45 -0.90 17.95 16.15
N ALA A 46 -1.47 19.11 16.45
CA ALA A 46 -2.42 19.79 15.60
C ALA A 46 -1.80 19.97 14.20
N TRP A 47 -2.59 19.67 13.16
CA TRP A 47 -2.16 19.92 11.79
C TRP A 47 -1.76 21.39 11.60
N PRO A 48 -0.64 21.70 10.91
CA PRO A 48 -0.25 23.07 10.63
C PRO A 48 -1.39 23.85 9.95
N ALA A 49 -1.48 25.15 10.23
CA ALA A 49 -2.56 25.99 9.71
C ALA A 49 -2.51 26.19 8.18
N ASN A 50 -1.32 26.09 7.58
CA ASN A 50 -1.12 26.28 6.15
C ASN A 50 -0.36 25.11 5.51
N ALA A 51 -0.51 24.96 4.20
CA ALA A 51 0.06 23.88 3.40
C ALA A 51 1.55 24.07 3.04
N GLY A 52 2.11 25.25 3.30
CA GLY A 52 3.50 25.61 3.03
C GLY A 52 4.44 25.35 4.22
N HIS A 53 3.92 24.75 5.29
CA HIS A 53 4.70 24.42 6.46
C HIS A 53 5.81 23.41 6.10
N PRO A 54 7.05 23.57 6.61
CA PRO A 54 8.19 22.71 6.24
C PRO A 54 8.00 21.23 6.59
N ASP A 55 7.15 20.92 7.58
CA ASP A 55 6.81 19.53 7.93
C ASP A 55 5.80 18.87 6.98
N LEU A 56 5.23 19.62 6.03
CA LEU A 56 4.27 19.12 5.06
C LEU A 56 4.94 18.92 3.71
N ILE A 57 4.65 17.77 3.11
CA ILE A 57 5.15 17.36 1.80
C ILE A 57 3.98 17.05 0.87
N THR A 58 4.25 17.04 -0.42
CA THR A 58 3.30 16.62 -1.44
C THR A 58 3.10 15.09 -1.42
N VAL A 59 2.03 14.64 -2.05
CA VAL A 59 1.76 13.19 -2.22
C VAL A 59 2.84 12.50 -3.03
N ALA A 60 3.40 13.20 -4.04
CA ALA A 60 4.48 12.67 -4.86
C ALA A 60 5.73 12.40 -4.03
N GLU A 61 6.15 13.37 -3.20
CA GLU A 61 7.29 13.21 -2.29
C GLU A 61 7.03 12.11 -1.26
N GLY A 62 5.81 12.06 -0.70
CA GLY A 62 5.39 10.99 0.21
C GLY A 62 5.47 9.60 -0.40
N ALA A 63 5.04 9.45 -1.67
CA ALA A 63 5.16 8.21 -2.43
C ALA A 63 6.62 7.77 -2.62
N THR A 64 7.53 8.71 -2.92
CA THR A 64 8.96 8.42 -3.01
C THR A 64 9.52 7.92 -1.68
N ILE A 65 9.16 8.54 -0.55
CA ILE A 65 9.63 8.13 0.78
C ILE A 65 9.09 6.76 1.19
N LEU A 66 7.84 6.46 0.82
CA LEU A 66 7.17 5.19 1.11
C LEU A 66 7.52 4.08 0.11
N GLY A 67 8.15 4.42 -1.02
CA GLY A 67 8.50 3.46 -2.08
C GLY A 67 7.27 2.88 -2.80
N CYS A 68 6.21 3.69 -3.00
CA CYS A 68 4.96 3.25 -3.62
C CYS A 68 4.46 4.25 -4.67
N SER A 69 3.37 3.92 -5.37
CA SER A 69 2.73 4.85 -6.31
C SER A 69 2.03 6.00 -5.59
N THR A 70 1.84 7.13 -6.29
CA THR A 70 1.15 8.31 -5.74
C THR A 70 -0.27 8.01 -5.28
N ASP A 71 -1.02 7.21 -6.04
CA ASP A 71 -2.37 6.75 -5.66
C ASP A 71 -2.33 5.90 -4.39
N THR A 72 -1.36 4.98 -4.30
CA THR A 72 -1.19 4.16 -3.10
C THR A 72 -0.85 5.02 -1.90
N ALA A 73 0.08 5.96 -2.04
CA ALA A 73 0.45 6.89 -0.98
C ALA A 73 -0.74 7.74 -0.52
N TYR A 74 -1.57 8.22 -1.45
CA TYR A 74 -2.81 8.94 -1.14
C TYR A 74 -3.77 8.08 -0.32
N ARG A 75 -4.21 6.94 -0.87
CA ARG A 75 -5.21 6.07 -0.22
C ARG A 75 -4.74 5.59 1.15
N TYR A 76 -3.44 5.30 1.26
CA TYR A 76 -2.85 4.83 2.50
C TYR A 76 -2.76 5.95 3.54
N SER A 77 -2.38 7.15 3.13
CA SER A 77 -2.28 8.30 4.03
C SER A 77 -3.64 8.79 4.52
N ASP A 78 -4.68 8.63 3.70
CA ASP A 78 -6.06 8.97 4.04
C ASP A 78 -6.59 8.01 5.10
N LYS A 79 -6.44 6.70 4.85
CA LYS A 79 -6.82 5.63 5.78
C LYS A 79 -6.13 5.73 7.14
N HIS A 80 -4.88 6.20 7.16
CA HIS A 80 -4.03 6.19 8.36
C HIS A 80 -3.81 7.58 9.00
N GLY A 81 -4.51 8.62 8.54
CA GLY A 81 -4.41 9.97 9.11
C GLY A 81 -3.02 10.62 8.96
N LEU A 82 -2.29 10.25 7.90
CA LEU A 82 -0.95 10.77 7.57
C LEU A 82 -1.02 11.98 6.63
N GLY A 83 -2.19 12.27 6.07
CA GLY A 83 -2.44 13.39 5.17
C GLY A 83 -3.65 14.23 5.58
N LYS A 84 -3.70 15.45 5.06
CA LYS A 84 -4.81 16.40 5.23
C LYS A 84 -5.01 17.21 3.95
N GLU A 85 -6.26 17.52 3.66
CA GLU A 85 -6.63 18.44 2.59
C GLU A 85 -6.49 19.90 3.03
N TYR A 86 -5.80 20.69 2.21
CA TYR A 86 -5.69 22.14 2.34
C TYR A 86 -6.29 22.80 1.09
N PRO A 87 -6.61 24.12 1.11
CA PRO A 87 -7.17 24.81 -0.05
C PRO A 87 -6.31 24.71 -1.33
N VAL A 88 -5.00 24.53 -1.19
CA VAL A 88 -4.05 24.38 -2.31
C VAL A 88 -3.80 22.93 -2.71
N GLY A 89 -4.53 21.99 -2.11
CA GLY A 89 -4.45 20.56 -2.36
C GLY A 89 -3.98 19.74 -1.17
N TRP A 90 -3.87 18.44 -1.40
CA TRP A 90 -3.55 17.46 -0.36
C TRP A 90 -2.08 17.51 0.05
N ARG A 91 -1.82 17.37 1.34
CA ARG A 91 -0.48 17.36 1.93
C ARG A 91 -0.34 16.20 2.90
N MET A 92 0.87 15.64 2.96
CA MET A 92 1.24 14.59 3.89
C MET A 92 2.22 15.14 4.93
N SER A 93 2.18 14.63 6.17
CA SER A 93 3.10 15.06 7.22
C SER A 93 4.32 14.15 7.28
N HIS A 94 5.52 14.74 7.12
CA HIS A 94 6.77 14.00 7.22
C HIS A 94 6.95 13.35 8.61
N LYS A 95 6.60 14.07 9.68
CA LYS A 95 6.64 13.56 11.06
C LYS A 95 5.74 12.35 11.26
N ARG A 96 4.49 12.42 10.78
CA ARG A 96 3.53 11.30 10.90
C ARG A 96 3.98 10.08 10.10
N ILE A 97 4.54 10.28 8.90
CA ILE A 97 5.13 9.18 8.10
C ILE A 97 6.33 8.55 8.84
N ALA A 98 7.21 9.36 9.43
CA ALA A 98 8.36 8.85 10.16
C ALA A 98 7.94 8.06 11.42
N ALA A 99 6.98 8.58 12.19
CA ALA A 99 6.40 7.87 13.33
C ALA A 99 5.77 6.54 12.91
N PHE A 100 5.01 6.55 11.80
CA PHE A 100 4.41 5.36 11.21
C PHE A 100 5.46 4.30 10.82
N ARG A 101 6.58 4.72 10.20
CA ARG A 101 7.67 3.80 9.85
C ARG A 101 8.34 3.19 11.08
N ARG A 102 8.57 3.97 12.15
CA ARG A 102 9.17 3.47 13.40
C ARG A 102 8.29 2.42 14.05
N GLN A 103 6.97 2.61 14.07
CA GLN A 103 6.03 1.61 14.58
C GLN A 103 6.08 0.29 13.78
N LYS A 104 6.30 0.36 12.46
CA LYS A 104 6.48 -0.83 11.62
C LYS A 104 7.81 -1.57 11.85
N SER A 105 8.89 -0.85 12.18
CA SER A 105 10.23 -1.45 12.37
C SER A 105 10.53 -1.94 13.79
N ALA A 106 9.71 -1.55 14.78
CA ALA A 106 9.85 -2.00 16.16
C ALA A 106 9.25 -3.40 16.41
N LYS A 107 8.90 -4.13 15.35
CA LYS A 107 8.20 -5.42 15.37
C LYS A 107 8.83 -6.36 14.34
#